data_AF-A0A4Y9SBC1-F1
#
_entry.id   AF-A0A4Y9SBC1-F1
#
_cell.length_a   1.000
_cell.length_b   1.000
_cell.length_c   1.000
_cell.angle_alpha   90.00
_cell.angle_beta   90.00
_cell.angle_gamma   90.00
#
_symmetry.space_group_name_H-M   'P 1'
#
loop_
_entity.id
_entity.type
_entity.pdbx_description
1 polymer ?
#
loop_
_entity_poly.entity_id
_entity_poly.type
_entity_poly.pdbx_seq_one_letter_code
_entity_poly.pdbx_strand_id
1 'polypeptide(L)'
;MDNEDARRRFISELWQRFEQLQAWAVENWPDPEHPLSSADFVEARKEILGLRNPSQAPGRSPALQEPEPEQGGPQYIDLNPAPWP
;
A
#
# COMPACT_ATOMS: atom_id res chain seq x y z
N MET A 1 18.05 10.23 15.51
CA MET A 1 16.58 10.13 15.44
C MET A 1 16.26 8.69 15.15
N ASP A 2 15.33 8.10 15.89
CA ASP A 2 14.86 6.75 15.60
C ASP A 2 14.25 6.73 14.19
N ASN A 3 14.57 5.71 13.40
CA ASN A 3 14.05 5.54 12.04
C ASN A 3 12.51 5.48 12.06
N GLU A 4 11.95 4.95 13.15
CA GLU A 4 10.52 4.90 13.37
C GLU A 4 9.89 6.30 13.58
N ASP A 5 10.55 7.21 14.30
CA ASP A 5 10.08 8.59 14.45
C ASP A 5 10.09 9.34 13.12
N ALA A 6 11.16 9.17 12.33
CA ALA A 6 11.26 9.77 11.00
C ALA A 6 10.14 9.28 10.07
N ARG A 7 9.88 7.96 10.08
CA ARG A 7 8.78 7.34 9.33
C ARG A 7 7.41 7.89 9.75
N ARG A 8 7.14 8.00 11.06
CA ARG A 8 5.87 8.54 11.56
C ARG A 8 5.64 9.98 11.11
N ARG A 9 6.68 10.83 11.22
CA ARG A 9 6.62 12.23 10.75
C ARG A 9 6.36 12.31 9.25
N PHE A 10 7.09 11.53 8.47
CA PHE A 10 6.91 11.45 7.02
C PHE A 10 5.48 11.07 6.64
N ILE A 11 4.91 10.03 7.27
CA ILE A 11 3.54 9.59 6.97
C ILE A 11 2.52 10.65 7.34
N SER A 12 2.68 11.34 8.47
CA SER A 12 1.80 12.45 8.86
C SER A 12 1.85 13.61 7.85
N GLU A 13 3.05 14.00 7.41
CA GLU A 13 3.21 15.04 6.39
C GLU A 13 2.62 14.63 5.04
N LEU A 14 2.85 13.38 4.62
CA LEU A 14 2.29 12.82 3.40
C LEU A 14 0.76 12.84 3.43
N TRP A 15 0.16 12.43 4.55
CA TRP A 15 -1.29 12.45 4.73
C TRP A 15 -1.85 13.86 4.57
N GLN A 16 -1.26 14.84 5.26
CA GLN A 16 -1.71 16.23 5.19
C GLN A 16 -1.63 16.80 3.76
N ARG A 17 -0.54 16.53 3.04
CA ARG A 17 -0.38 16.98 1.64
C ARG A 17 -1.37 16.28 0.72
N PHE A 18 -1.66 15.01 0.97
CA PHE A 18 -2.62 14.24 0.17
C PHE A 18 -4.06 14.73 0.38
N GLU A 19 -4.44 15.15 1.58
CA GLU A 19 -5.74 15.79 1.82
C GLU A 19 -5.89 17.10 1.06
N GLN A 20 -4.84 17.93 1.05
CA GLN A 20 -4.84 19.18 0.28
C GLN A 20 -4.95 18.91 -1.23
N LEU A 21 -4.24 17.91 -1.73
CA LEU A 21 -4.32 17.49 -3.13
C LEU A 21 -5.73 17.03 -3.51
N GLN A 22 -6.37 16.22 -2.66
CA GLN A 22 -7.75 15.76 -2.88
C GLN A 22 -8.74 16.92 -2.93
N ALA A 23 -8.65 17.85 -1.98
CA ALA A 23 -9.51 19.03 -1.96
C ALA A 23 -9.36 19.84 -3.26
N TRP A 24 -8.11 20.14 -3.64
CA TRP A 24 -7.83 20.82 -4.90
C TRP A 24 -8.38 20.07 -6.11
N ALA A 25 -8.20 18.75 -6.18
CA ALA A 25 -8.64 17.95 -7.31
C ALA A 25 -10.17 17.94 -7.45
N VAL A 26 -10.91 17.84 -6.34
CA VAL A 26 -12.37 17.90 -6.32
C VAL A 26 -12.87 19.30 -6.72
N GLU A 27 -12.23 20.35 -6.23
CA GLU A 27 -12.62 21.75 -6.53
C GLU A 27 -12.31 22.17 -7.97
N ASN A 28 -11.24 21.65 -8.56
CA ASN A 28 -10.74 22.07 -9.87
C ASN A 28 -11.04 21.06 -10.99
N TRP A 29 -11.91 20.08 -10.71
CA TRP A 29 -12.26 19.05 -11.67
C TRP A 29 -13.00 19.66 -12.88
N PRO A 30 -12.51 19.43 -14.13
CA PRO A 30 -13.06 20.09 -15.31
C PRO A 30 -14.32 19.42 -15.89
N ASP A 31 -14.67 18.20 -15.45
CA ASP A 31 -15.81 17.44 -15.97
C ASP A 31 -16.97 17.40 -14.95
N PRO A 32 -17.95 18.32 -15.04
CA PRO A 32 -19.09 18.35 -14.13
C PRO A 32 -20.10 17.21 -14.36
N GLU A 33 -20.04 16.51 -15.51
CA GLU A 33 -20.92 15.37 -15.79
C GLU A 33 -20.49 14.12 -15.02
N HIS A 34 -19.19 14.01 -14.70
CA HIS A 34 -18.61 12.95 -13.88
C HIS A 34 -17.86 13.54 -12.69
N PRO A 35 -18.56 14.00 -11.64
CA PRO A 35 -17.93 14.72 -10.54
C PRO A 35 -16.95 13.83 -9.77
N LEU A 36 -15.74 14.33 -9.56
CA LEU A 36 -14.76 13.71 -8.69
C LEU A 36 -15.18 13.91 -7.22
N SER A 37 -15.07 12.86 -6.42
CA SER A 37 -15.46 12.86 -5.01
C SER A 37 -14.34 12.34 -4.12
N SER A 38 -14.48 12.53 -2.81
CA SER A 38 -13.57 11.92 -1.83
C SER A 38 -13.55 10.39 -1.89
N ALA A 39 -14.62 9.75 -2.38
CA ALA A 39 -14.71 8.30 -2.45
C ALA A 39 -13.75 7.70 -3.50
N ASP A 40 -13.42 8.47 -4.54
CA ASP A 40 -12.53 8.04 -5.61
C ASP A 40 -11.07 7.90 -5.15
N PHE A 41 -10.74 8.43 -3.97
CA PHE A 41 -9.39 8.42 -3.38
C PHE A 41 -9.19 7.37 -2.29
N VAL A 42 -10.19 6.51 -2.03
CA VAL A 42 -10.15 5.53 -0.92
C VAL A 42 -8.94 4.58 -1.03
N GLU A 43 -8.62 4.08 -2.21
CA GLU A 43 -7.45 3.19 -2.38
C GLU A 43 -6.14 3.90 -2.08
N ALA A 44 -5.96 5.14 -2.56
CA ALA A 44 -4.77 5.93 -2.23
C ALA A 44 -4.63 6.21 -0.73
N ARG A 45 -5.75 6.41 -0.01
CA ARG A 45 -5.73 6.54 1.47
C ARG A 45 -5.25 5.24 2.13
N LYS A 46 -5.72 4.08 1.65
CA LYS A 46 -5.29 2.77 2.17
C LYS A 46 -3.80 2.56 1.96
N GLU A 47 -3.28 2.89 0.79
CA GLU A 47 -1.85 2.80 0.48
C GLU A 47 -1.01 3.66 1.45
N ILE A 48 -1.39 4.92 1.66
CA ILE A 48 -0.67 5.83 2.57
C ILE A 48 -0.72 5.31 4.02
N LEU A 49 -1.86 4.82 4.48
CA LEU A 49 -1.98 4.23 5.82
C LEU A 49 -1.21 2.92 5.95
N GLY A 50 -1.11 2.14 4.87
CA GLY A 50 -0.31 0.91 4.77
C GLY A 50 1.19 1.14 5.00
N LEU A 51 1.70 2.34 4.74
CA LEU A 51 3.11 2.68 5.03
C LEU A 51 3.45 2.63 6.54
N ARG A 52 2.43 2.74 7.42
CA ARG A 52 2.63 2.62 8.88
C ARG A 52 2.99 1.21 9.30
N ASN A 53 2.46 0.21 8.59
CA ASN A 53 2.77 -1.19 8.82
C ASN A 53 3.01 -1.90 7.48
N PRO A 54 4.28 -2.02 7.03
CA PRO A 54 4.60 -2.55 5.70
C PRO A 54 4.13 -3.98 5.44
N SER A 55 3.80 -4.76 6.48
CA SER A 55 3.20 -6.09 6.38
C SER A 55 1.67 -6.08 6.20
N GLN A 56 1.03 -4.91 6.25
CA GLN A 56 -0.41 -4.71 6.01
C GLN A 56 -0.71 -3.81 4.80
N ALA A 57 0.32 -3.43 4.01
CA ALA A 57 0.12 -2.60 2.83
C ALA A 57 -0.63 -3.37 1.73
N PRO A 58 -1.63 -2.77 1.04
CA PRO A 58 -2.33 -3.42 -0.06
C PRO A 58 -1.37 -3.69 -1.23
N GLY A 59 -1.60 -4.75 -2.00
CA GLY A 59 -0.75 -5.12 -3.14
C GLY A 59 0.62 -5.73 -2.78
N ARG A 60 1.08 -5.64 -1.53
CA ARG A 60 2.04 -6.61 -1.01
C ARG A 60 1.25 -7.87 -0.69
N SER A 61 1.44 -8.90 -1.52
CA SER A 61 1.39 -10.26 -0.96
C SER A 61 2.20 -10.19 0.31
N PRO A 62 1.72 -10.74 1.44
CA PRO A 62 2.68 -11.11 2.45
C PRO A 62 3.61 -12.05 1.67
N ALA A 63 4.80 -11.57 1.31
CA ALA A 63 5.96 -12.35 1.62
C ALA A 63 5.86 -12.52 3.14
N LEU A 64 4.97 -13.43 3.56
CA LEU A 64 5.26 -14.36 4.60
C LEU A 64 6.73 -14.65 4.32
N GLN A 65 7.59 -14.16 5.20
CA GLN A 65 8.63 -15.06 5.64
C GLN A 65 7.85 -16.30 6.05
N GLU A 66 7.55 -17.16 5.07
CA GLU A 66 7.18 -18.52 5.36
C GLU A 66 8.30 -18.96 6.27
N PRO A 67 7.98 -19.35 7.52
CA PRO A 67 8.99 -19.68 8.49
C PRO A 67 10.01 -20.60 7.81
N GLU A 68 11.29 -20.47 8.13
CA GLU A 68 12.24 -21.44 7.58
C GLU A 68 11.71 -22.85 7.87
N PRO A 69 12.04 -23.86 7.06
CA PRO A 69 11.45 -25.19 7.23
C PRO A 69 11.64 -25.74 8.66
N GLU A 70 12.68 -25.31 9.36
CA GLU A 70 12.98 -25.58 10.78
C GLU A 70 12.00 -24.93 11.77
N GLN A 71 11.30 -23.88 11.36
CA GLN A 71 10.28 -23.13 12.11
C GLN A 71 8.84 -23.49 11.69
N GLY A 72 8.67 -24.51 10.82
CA GLY A 72 7.36 -25.02 10.41
C GLY A 72 6.83 -24.47 9.08
N GLY A 73 7.69 -23.90 8.23
CA GLY A 73 7.30 -23.54 6.87
C GLY A 73 7.30 -24.72 5.87
N PRO A 74 7.00 -24.44 4.59
CA PRO A 74 6.90 -25.46 3.56
C PRO A 74 8.22 -26.20 3.35
N GLN A 75 8.15 -27.53 3.33
CA GLN A 75 9.27 -28.42 3.01
C GLN A 75 9.34 -28.77 1.52
N TYR A 76 8.51 -28.13 0.69
CA TYR A 76 8.43 -28.36 -0.75
C TYR A 76 8.80 -27.10 -1.51
N ILE A 77 9.42 -27.30 -2.67
CA ILE A 77 9.66 -26.24 -3.65
C ILE A 77 8.61 -26.44 -4.75
N ASP A 78 7.83 -25.41 -5.05
CA ASP A 78 6.96 -25.41 -6.23
C ASP A 78 7.86 -25.32 -7.48
N LEU A 79 8.23 -26.50 -7.97
CA LEU A 79 8.87 -26.64 -9.26
C LEU A 79 7.75 -26.61 -10.28
N ASN A 80 7.39 -25.43 -10.79
CA ASN A 80 6.59 -25.31 -12.00
C ASN A 80 7.41 -25.97 -13.14
N PRO A 81 7.13 -27.24 -13.51
CA PRO A 81 7.94 -27.90 -14.50
C PRO A 81 7.63 -27.26 -15.85
N ALA A 82 8.68 -26.93 -16.61
CA ALA A 82 8.48 -26.45 -17.98
C ALA A 82 7.59 -27.45 -18.75
N PRO A 83 6.64 -26.97 -19.58
CA PRO A 83 5.79 -27.86 -20.35
C PRO A 83 6.66 -28.72 -21.27
N TRP A 84 6.46 -30.04 -21.23
CA TRP A 84 7.13 -30.98 -22.13
C TRP A 84 6.81 -30.65 -23.60
N PRO A 85 7.79 -30.78 -24.52
CA PRO A 85 7.60 -30.48 -25.95
C PRO A 85 6.66 -31.48 -26.64
#